data_AF-A0AAF0EAN9-F1
#
_entry.id   AF-A0AAF0EAN9-F1
#
_cell.length_a   1.000
_cell.length_b   1.000
_cell.length_c   1.000
_cell.angle_alpha   90.00
_cell.angle_beta   90.00
_cell.angle_gamma   90.00
#
_symmetry.space_group_name_H-M   'P 1'
#
loop_
_entity.id
_entity.type
_entity.pdbx_description
1 polymer ?
#
loop_
_entity_poly.entity_id
_entity_poly.type
_entity_poly.pdbx_seq_one_letter_code
_entity_poly.pdbx_strand_id
1 'polypeptide(L)'
;MSAVGPTREQIMALYRAHLATARAFNSYNFRQYFERRTRDSFRAHLYPSTSQASQSVSESTEKLSKVPTSTSGAVSVAPASLAEFYEDKAAELKVLQRAAVVNQMYAGDRLVVEDPSMRDWIVRSSDQIGTDKD
;
A
#
# COMPACT_ATOMS: atom_id res chain seq x y z
N MET A 1 0.21 32.49 11.89
CA MET A 1 1.37 31.70 11.42
C MET A 1 0.96 31.08 10.08
N SER A 2 1.37 31.68 8.95
CA SER A 2 1.16 31.07 7.63
C SER A 2 1.93 29.76 7.62
N ALA A 3 1.24 28.63 7.57
CA ALA A 3 1.86 27.32 7.60
C ALA A 3 2.71 27.16 6.33
N VAL A 4 4.04 27.17 6.49
CA VAL A 4 4.96 26.73 5.45
C VAL A 4 4.54 25.30 5.10
N GLY A 5 4.16 25.07 3.84
CA GLY A 5 3.78 23.75 3.37
C GLY A 5 4.88 22.72 3.64
N PRO A 6 4.54 21.43 3.76
CA PRO A 6 5.52 20.41 4.11
C PRO A 6 6.64 20.36 3.06
N THR A 7 7.87 20.32 3.55
CA THR A 7 9.06 20.28 2.71
C THR A 7 9.19 18.94 1.99
N ARG A 8 9.86 18.92 0.85
CA ARG A 8 10.12 17.68 0.09
C ARG A 8 10.82 16.62 0.93
N GLU A 9 11.75 17.04 1.79
CA GLU A 9 12.47 16.15 2.70
C GLU A 9 11.56 15.50 3.73
N GLN A 10 10.62 16.26 4.32
CA GLN A 10 9.63 15.73 5.25
C GLN A 10 8.73 14.69 4.57
N ILE A 11 8.30 14.92 3.33
CA ILE A 11 7.48 13.95 2.57
C ILE A 11 8.29 12.67 2.31
N MET A 12 9.57 12.80 1.92
CA MET A 12 10.43 11.63 1.70
C MET A 12 10.71 10.85 2.98
N ALA A 13 10.96 11.54 4.09
CA ALA A 13 11.15 10.92 5.39
C ALA A 13 9.88 10.16 5.82
N LEU A 14 8.71 10.77 5.63
CA LEU A 14 7.42 10.14 5.92
C LEU A 14 7.17 8.89 5.08
N TYR A 15 7.46 8.96 3.78
CA TYR A 15 7.36 7.80 2.87
C TYR A 15 8.28 6.65 3.30
N ARG A 16 9.54 6.96 3.64
CA ARG A 16 10.50 5.96 4.15
C ARG A 16 10.03 5.35 5.46
N ALA A 17 9.48 6.17 6.37
CA ALA A 17 8.96 5.70 7.64
C ALA A 17 7.79 4.72 7.44
N HIS A 18 6.85 5.02 6.53
CA HIS A 18 5.77 4.10 6.18
C HIS A 18 6.26 2.78 5.59
N LEU A 19 7.23 2.81 4.67
CA LEU A 19 7.80 1.57 4.13
C LEU A 19 8.56 0.76 5.19
N ALA A 20 9.26 1.43 6.10
CA ALA A 20 9.96 0.77 7.19
C ALA A 20 8.98 0.09 8.17
N THR A 21 7.89 0.76 8.53
CA THR A 21 6.86 0.19 9.42
C THR A 21 6.07 -0.91 8.73
N ALA A 22 5.74 -0.77 7.44
CA ALA A 22 5.12 -1.83 6.65
C ALA A 22 5.97 -3.12 6.64
N ARG A 23 7.30 -2.98 6.54
CA ARG A 23 8.25 -4.11 6.61
C ARG A 23 8.37 -4.74 7.98
N ALA A 24 8.07 -4.00 9.04
CA ALA A 24 8.13 -4.50 10.41
C ALA A 24 6.98 -5.46 10.77
N PHE A 25 5.93 -5.56 9.93
CA PHE A 25 4.87 -6.55 10.11
C PHE A 25 5.40 -7.97 9.86
N ASN A 26 5.11 -8.86 10.80
CA ASN A 26 5.45 -10.28 10.66
C ASN A 26 4.55 -10.95 9.62
N SER A 27 3.26 -10.60 9.60
CA SER A 27 2.29 -11.13 8.63
C SER A 27 2.62 -10.73 7.19
N TYR A 28 2.75 -11.73 6.30
CA TYR A 28 2.92 -11.56 4.85
C TYR A 28 1.92 -10.57 4.27
N ASN A 29 0.63 -10.81 4.54
CA ASN A 29 -0.47 -10.09 3.92
C ASN A 29 -0.43 -8.62 4.28
N PHE A 30 -0.19 -8.31 5.57
CA PHE A 30 -0.09 -6.93 6.02
C PHE A 30 1.15 -6.25 5.46
N ARG A 31 2.32 -6.90 5.51
CA ARG A 31 3.56 -6.35 4.94
C ARG A 31 3.40 -6.00 3.46
N GLN A 32 2.92 -6.94 2.63
CA GLN A 32 2.73 -6.70 1.20
C GLN A 32 1.62 -5.68 0.91
N TYR A 33 0.51 -5.73 1.64
CA TYR A 33 -0.59 -4.79 1.47
C TYR A 33 -0.15 -3.36 1.77
N PHE A 34 0.47 -3.12 2.93
CA PHE A 34 0.88 -1.78 3.33
C PHE A 34 2.03 -1.26 2.49
N GLU A 35 2.97 -2.11 2.04
CA GLU A 35 4.01 -1.70 1.10
C GLU A 35 3.42 -1.23 -0.24
N ARG A 36 2.49 -2.01 -0.81
CA ARG A 36 1.82 -1.66 -2.07
C ARG A 36 0.96 -0.42 -1.89
N ARG A 37 0.12 -0.38 -0.86
CA ARG A 37 -0.80 0.74 -0.58
C ARG A 37 -0.04 2.05 -0.36
N THR A 38 1.09 2.02 0.35
CA THR A 38 1.95 3.20 0.55
C THR A 38 2.48 3.69 -0.80
N ARG A 39 3.06 2.79 -1.61
CA ARG A 39 3.57 3.14 -2.94
C ARG A 39 2.50 3.75 -3.83
N ASP A 40 1.35 3.10 -3.92
CA ASP A 40 0.24 3.53 -4.77
C ASP A 40 -0.32 4.87 -4.30
N SER A 41 -0.53 5.04 -2.98
CA SER A 41 -1.09 6.27 -2.42
C SER A 41 -0.16 7.48 -2.63
N PHE A 42 1.15 7.33 -2.40
CA PHE A 42 2.11 8.42 -2.62
C PHE A 42 2.31 8.70 -4.11
N ARG A 43 2.36 7.66 -4.96
CA ARG A 43 2.50 7.83 -6.42
C ARG A 43 1.28 8.52 -7.03
N ALA A 44 0.07 8.12 -6.63
CA ALA A 44 -1.17 8.72 -7.13
C ALA A 44 -1.29 10.20 -6.75
N HIS A 45 -0.88 10.58 -5.53
CA HIS A 45 -0.96 11.96 -5.07
C HIS A 45 0.13 12.86 -5.68
N LEU A 46 1.38 12.38 -5.74
CA LEU A 46 2.52 13.18 -6.23
C LEU A 46 2.66 13.18 -7.76
N TYR A 47 2.20 12.11 -8.43
CA TYR A 47 2.36 11.91 -9.88
C TYR A 47 1.07 11.37 -10.53
N PRO A 48 -0.04 12.14 -10.48
CA PRO A 48 -1.34 11.68 -10.97
C PRO A 48 -1.32 11.29 -12.46
N SER A 49 -0.50 11.95 -13.29
CA SER A 49 -0.40 11.68 -14.74
C SER A 49 0.21 10.33 -15.10
N THR A 50 1.03 9.73 -14.22
CA THR A 50 1.72 8.45 -14.48
C THR A 50 1.03 7.27 -13.80
N SER A 51 -0.01 7.52 -13.00
CA SER A 51 -0.73 6.48 -12.28
C SER A 51 -1.96 6.05 -13.08
N GLN A 52 -1.88 4.86 -13.69
CA GLN A 52 -2.98 4.17 -14.38
C GLN A 52 -4.20 4.00 -13.46
N ALA A 53 -3.94 3.78 -12.16
CA ALA A 53 -4.99 3.66 -11.15
C ALA A 53 -5.79 4.96 -10.99
N SER A 54 -5.15 6.13 -10.99
CA SER A 54 -5.87 7.42 -10.89
C SER A 54 -6.76 7.68 -12.11
N GLN A 55 -6.30 7.30 -13.32
CA GLN A 55 -7.13 7.37 -14.54
C GLN A 55 -8.37 6.48 -14.42
N SER A 56 -8.19 5.21 -14.04
CA SER A 56 -9.31 4.26 -13.87
C SER A 56 -10.28 4.64 -12.75
N VAL A 57 -9.79 5.26 -11.66
CA VAL A 57 -10.63 5.73 -10.55
C VAL A 57 -11.46 6.92 -11.00
N SER A 58 -10.88 7.91 -11.68
CA SER A 58 -11.63 9.02 -12.27
C SER A 58 -12.73 8.52 -13.21
N GLU A 59 -12.41 7.61 -14.14
CA GLU A 59 -13.40 7.00 -15.04
C GLU A 59 -14.50 6.22 -14.29
N SER A 60 -14.14 5.50 -13.22
CA SER A 60 -15.10 4.75 -12.41
C SER A 60 -16.00 5.67 -11.60
N THR A 61 -15.47 6.79 -11.09
CA THR A 61 -16.28 7.81 -10.37
C THR A 61 -17.30 8.47 -11.30
N GLU A 62 -16.95 8.74 -12.56
CA GLU A 62 -17.88 9.27 -13.56
C GLU A 62 -18.96 8.27 -13.98
N LYS A 63 -18.64 6.97 -13.95
CA LYS A 63 -19.62 5.89 -14.18
C LYS A 63 -20.54 5.72 -12.97
N LEU A 64 -20.02 5.78 -11.76
CA LEU A 64 -20.77 5.58 -10.51
C LEU A 64 -21.58 6.81 -10.08
N SER A 65 -21.24 8.02 -10.51
CA SER A 65 -21.99 9.26 -10.18
C SER A 65 -23.46 9.23 -10.62
N LYS A 66 -23.82 8.28 -11.49
CA LYS A 66 -25.17 8.06 -12.03
C LYS A 66 -26.00 7.07 -11.20
N VAL A 67 -25.47 6.49 -10.13
CA VAL A 67 -26.17 5.48 -9.32
C VAL A 67 -26.78 6.12 -8.06
N PRO A 68 -28.10 5.98 -7.82
CA PRO A 68 -28.82 6.67 -6.74
C PRO A 68 -28.58 6.09 -5.33
N THR A 69 -27.84 4.99 -5.20
CA THR A 69 -27.58 4.31 -3.92
C THR A 69 -26.08 4.31 -3.63
N SER A 70 -25.58 5.36 -3.00
CA SER A 70 -24.40 5.22 -2.14
C SER A 70 -24.50 6.14 -0.94
N THR A 71 -24.68 5.51 0.22
CA THR A 71 -24.36 6.10 1.52
C THR A 71 -22.97 6.71 1.42
N SER A 72 -22.92 8.00 1.69
CA SER A 72 -21.75 8.90 1.71
C SER A 72 -20.77 8.55 2.84
N GLY A 73 -20.27 7.32 2.85
CA GLY A 73 -19.00 7.03 3.49
C GLY A 73 -17.92 7.71 2.66
N ALA A 74 -17.61 8.97 3.00
CA ALA A 74 -16.56 9.77 2.41
C ALA A 74 -15.21 9.05 2.56
N VAL A 75 -14.92 8.13 1.65
CA VAL A 75 -13.56 7.72 1.33
C VAL A 75 -12.92 8.99 0.80
N SER A 76 -11.96 9.55 1.53
CA SER A 76 -11.26 10.80 1.15
C SER A 76 -10.78 10.69 -0.30
N VAL A 77 -11.54 11.26 -1.22
CA VAL A 77 -11.24 11.29 -2.64
C VAL A 77 -10.10 12.28 -2.80
N ALA A 78 -8.87 11.78 -2.79
CA ALA A 78 -7.60 12.49 -2.96
C ALA A 78 -7.47 13.80 -2.15
N PRO A 79 -6.57 13.89 -1.15
CA PRO A 79 -6.42 15.12 -0.37
C PRO A 79 -6.14 16.30 -1.29
N ALA A 80 -7.07 17.27 -1.26
CA ALA A 80 -7.07 18.43 -2.15
C ALA A 80 -5.83 19.30 -1.91
N SER A 81 -5.31 19.27 -0.68
CA SER A 81 -4.08 19.95 -0.27
C SER A 81 -2.96 18.98 0.09
N LEU A 82 -1.72 19.32 -0.28
CA LEU A 82 -0.53 18.59 0.13
C LEU A 82 -0.36 18.62 1.67
N ALA A 83 -0.72 19.72 2.32
CA ALA A 83 -0.65 19.82 3.78
C ALA A 83 -1.60 18.82 4.46
N GLU A 84 -2.83 18.71 3.96
CA GLU A 84 -3.81 17.72 4.44
C GLU A 84 -3.31 16.30 4.23
N PHE A 85 -2.77 16.00 3.03
CA PHE A 85 -2.15 14.69 2.75
C PHE A 85 -1.06 14.34 3.76
N TYR A 86 -0.20 15.31 4.09
CA TYR A 86 0.89 15.11 5.04
C TYR A 86 0.37 14.80 6.44
N GLU A 87 -0.60 15.58 6.93
CA GLU A 87 -1.20 15.35 8.25
C GLU A 87 -1.92 14.01 8.32
N ASP A 88 -2.69 13.66 7.29
CA ASP A 88 -3.36 12.36 7.18
C ASP A 88 -2.37 11.20 7.22
N LYS A 89 -1.28 11.30 6.44
CA LYS A 89 -0.24 10.27 6.41
C LYS A 89 0.58 10.21 7.69
N ALA A 90 0.76 11.33 8.39
CA ALA A 90 1.39 11.35 9.71
C ALA A 90 0.50 10.68 10.76
N ALA A 91 -0.82 10.88 10.72
CA ALA A 91 -1.77 10.19 11.58
C ALA A 91 -1.81 8.68 11.28
N GLU A 92 -1.88 8.30 10.00
CA GLU A 92 -1.85 6.90 9.54
C GLU A 92 -0.56 6.19 9.98
N LEU A 93 0.60 6.87 9.91
CA LEU A 93 1.88 6.30 10.36
C LEU A 93 1.80 5.85 11.83
N LYS A 94 1.21 6.68 12.70
CA LYS A 94 1.08 6.36 14.13
C LYS A 94 0.19 5.14 14.35
N VAL A 95 -0.91 5.02 13.58
CA VAL A 95 -1.79 3.84 13.61
C VAL A 95 -1.03 2.61 13.16
N LEU A 96 -0.30 2.72 12.05
CA LEU A 96 0.48 1.63 11.46
C LEU A 96 1.58 1.13 12.40
N GLN A 97 2.27 2.03 13.10
CA GLN A 97 3.28 1.69 14.12
C GLN A 97 2.70 0.86 15.26
N ARG A 98 1.55 1.27 15.81
CA ARG A 98 0.88 0.50 16.87
C ARG A 98 0.43 -0.87 16.37
N ALA A 99 -0.15 -0.93 15.17
CA ALA A 99 -0.59 -2.17 14.56
C ALA A 99 0.59 -3.13 14.31
N ALA A 100 1.76 -2.62 13.91
CA ALA A 100 2.97 -3.42 13.72
C ALA A 100 3.41 -4.06 15.05
N VAL A 101 3.43 -3.30 16.15
CA VAL A 101 3.79 -3.83 17.48
C VAL A 101 2.83 -4.94 17.91
N VAL A 102 1.52 -4.73 17.79
CA VAL A 102 0.52 -5.76 18.13
C VAL A 102 0.70 -7.00 17.26
N ASN A 103 0.95 -6.83 15.95
CA ASN A 103 1.18 -7.94 15.05
C ASN A 103 2.46 -8.74 15.40
N GLN A 104 3.47 -8.09 15.96
CA GLN A 104 4.68 -8.76 16.46
C GLN A 104 4.40 -9.55 17.74
N MET A 105 3.59 -9.02 18.66
CA MET A 105 3.25 -9.71 19.92
C MET A 105 2.39 -10.94 19.71
N TYR A 106 1.49 -10.89 18.73
CA TYR A 106 0.56 -11.97 18.40
C TYR A 106 0.83 -12.54 17.01
N ALA A 107 2.11 -12.69 16.68
CA ALA A 107 2.56 -13.29 15.43
C ALA A 107 2.17 -14.77 15.37
N GLY A 108 1.55 -15.19 14.26
CA GLY A 108 1.36 -16.60 13.92
C GLY A 108 2.53 -17.14 13.09
N ASP A 109 2.43 -18.43 12.72
CA ASP A 109 3.39 -19.07 11.84
C ASP A 109 3.46 -18.42 10.46
N ARG A 110 4.66 -18.47 9.87
CA ARG A 110 4.90 -17.94 8.53
C ARG A 110 4.10 -18.72 7.49
N LEU A 111 3.59 -18.00 6.49
CA LEU A 111 2.84 -18.64 5.41
C LEU A 111 3.79 -19.42 4.51
N VAL A 112 3.26 -20.47 3.86
CA VAL A 112 3.98 -21.29 2.87
C VAL A 112 4.66 -20.44 1.79
N VAL A 113 4.00 -19.35 1.36
CA VAL A 113 4.53 -18.41 0.34
C VAL A 113 5.76 -17.62 0.79
N GLU A 114 6.04 -17.59 2.09
CA GLU A 114 7.20 -16.92 2.66
C GLU A 114 8.44 -17.81 2.69
N ASP A 115 8.28 -19.13 2.61
CA ASP A 115 9.39 -20.07 2.58
C ASP A 115 10.11 -20.01 1.22
N PRO A 116 11.36 -19.53 1.17
CA PRO A 116 12.11 -19.44 -0.08
C PRO A 116 12.31 -20.80 -0.74
N SER A 117 12.44 -21.88 0.03
CA SER A 117 12.63 -23.23 -0.49
C SER A 117 11.39 -23.77 -1.20
N MET A 118 10.21 -23.24 -0.85
CA MET A 118 8.96 -23.55 -1.52
C MET A 118 8.61 -22.59 -2.66
N ARG A 119 9.42 -21.57 -2.95
CA ARG A 119 9.18 -20.73 -4.14
C ARG A 119 9.53 -21.47 -5.42
N ASP A 120 10.53 -22.34 -5.35
CA ASP A 120 11.05 -23.07 -6.51
C ASP A 120 10.07 -24.14 -7.02
N TRP A 121 9.17 -24.68 -6.18
CA TRP A 121 8.15 -25.63 -6.67
C TRP A 121 7.06 -24.96 -7.51
N ILE A 122 6.75 -23.69 -7.24
CA ILE A 122 5.75 -22.90 -7.97
C ILE A 122 6.29 -22.52 -9.36
N VAL A 123 7.61 -22.33 -9.46
CA VAL A 123 8.32 -22.03 -10.70
C VAL A 123 9.03 -23.28 -11.23
N ARG A 124 8.36 -24.44 -11.22
CA ARG A 124 8.70 -25.46 -12.21
C ARG A 124 8.27 -24.89 -13.56
N SER A 125 9.20 -24.25 -14.26
CA SER A 125 9.03 -23.88 -15.65
C SER A 125 8.50 -25.09 -16.42
N SER A 126 7.49 -24.87 -17.27
CA SER A 126 6.90 -25.90 -18.14
C SER A 126 7.95 -26.73 -18.90
N ASP A 127 9.16 -26.20 -19.07
CA ASP A 127 10.31 -26.81 -19.74
C ASP A 127 10.91 -28.02 -19.00
N GLN A 128 10.56 -28.27 -17.73
CA GLN A 128 11.04 -29.46 -16.97
C GLN A 128 9.99 -30.57 -16.81
N ILE A 129 8.80 -30.41 -17.41
CA ILE A 129 7.79 -31.48 -17.49
C ILE A 129 8.15 -32.34 -18.70
N GLY A 130 9.06 -33.31 -18.52
CA GLY A 130 9.32 -34.30 -19.58
C GLY A 130 10.64 -35.08 -19.53
N THR A 131 11.58 -34.76 -18.64
CA THR A 131 12.91 -35.41 -18.66
C THR A 131 13.15 -36.44 -17.56
N ASP A 132 12.15 -36.80 -16.75
CA ASP A 132 12.22 -37.95 -15.85
C ASP A 132 11.47 -39.13 -16.47
N LYS A 133 12.13 -39.79 -17.42
CA LYS A 133 11.86 -41.18 -17.77
C LYS A 133 13.22 -41.83 -17.98
N ASP A 134 13.68 -42.55 -16.96
CA ASP A 134 14.42 -43.81 -17.03
C ASP A 134 14.47 -44.45 -15.62
#